data_AF-A0A3R8Q0A0-F1
#
_entry.id   AF-A0A3R8Q0A0-F1
#
_cell.length_a   1.000
_cell.length_b   1.000
_cell.length_c   1.000
_cell.angle_alpha   90.00
_cell.angle_beta   90.00
_cell.angle_gamma   90.00
#
_symmetry.space_group_name_H-M   'P 1'
#
loop_
_entity.id
_entity.type
_entity.pdbx_description
1 polymer ?
#
loop_
_entity_poly.entity_id
_entity_poly.type
_entity_poly.pdbx_seq_one_letter_code
_entity_poly.pdbx_strand_id
1 'polypeptide(L)'
;MNKCRLITHRKKAGELINDCLNTTALSILGTPQRKDEFVFDVQNFSINRLNKTINYWVQREEINKHITFHCAKHTFACLLLLYGANLKTVADAMGHSSTKAP
;
A
#
# COMPACT_ATOMS: atom_id res chain seq x y z
N MET A 1 15.46 7.58 14.36
CA MET A 1 14.04 7.52 13.92
C MET A 1 14.01 7.57 12.40
N ASN A 2 13.61 6.48 11.75
CA ASN A 2 13.47 6.39 10.29
C ASN A 2 12.27 7.24 9.82
N LYS A 3 12.45 8.57 9.79
CA LYS A 3 11.47 9.48 9.20
C LYS A 3 11.28 9.05 7.73
N CYS A 4 10.04 8.85 7.30
CA CYS A 4 9.65 8.49 5.92
C CYS A 4 9.68 7.00 5.52
N ARG A 5 9.72 6.04 6.45
CA ARG A 5 9.66 4.60 6.11
C ARG A 5 8.44 3.91 6.71
N LEU A 6 7.77 3.08 5.91
CA LEU A 6 6.74 2.16 6.34
C LEU A 6 7.37 0.80 6.61
N ILE A 7 7.37 0.39 7.88
CA ILE A 7 7.91 -0.90 8.30
C ILE A 7 6.73 -1.84 8.60
N THR A 8 6.62 -2.94 7.86
CA THR A 8 5.60 -3.96 8.11
C THR A 8 6.23 -5.32 8.41
N HIS A 9 5.60 -6.06 9.32
CA HIS A 9 6.04 -7.40 9.71
C HIS A 9 5.09 -8.44 9.11
N ARG A 10 5.59 -9.34 8.25
CA ARG A 10 4.77 -10.43 7.72
C ARG A 10 4.76 -11.62 8.67
N LYS A 11 3.62 -11.85 9.33
CA LYS A 11 3.40 -12.98 10.26
C LYS A 11 3.76 -14.36 9.68
N LYS A 12 3.59 -14.59 8.38
CA LYS A 12 3.86 -15.90 7.73
C LYS A 12 5.31 -16.14 7.32
N ALA A 13 6.07 -15.09 7.01
CA ALA A 13 7.42 -15.21 6.47
C ALA A 13 8.52 -14.78 7.47
N GLY A 14 8.15 -14.09 8.56
CA GLY A 14 9.12 -13.52 9.50
C GLY A 14 9.91 -12.34 8.91
N GLU A 15 9.56 -11.89 7.71
CA GLU A 15 10.31 -10.91 6.95
C GLU A 15 9.81 -9.48 7.22
N LEU A 16 10.77 -8.57 7.33
CA LEU A 16 10.56 -7.13 7.46
C LEU A 16 10.49 -6.50 6.08
N ILE A 17 9.38 -5.85 5.77
CA ILE A 17 9.28 -4.98 4.60
C ILE A 17 9.51 -3.56 5.06
N ASN A 18 10.43 -2.87 4.39
CA ASN A 18 10.85 -1.52 4.74
C ASN A 18 10.78 -0.63 3.49
N ASP A 19 9.59 -0.08 3.27
CA ASP A 19 9.31 0.75 2.11
C ASP A 19 9.51 2.23 2.42
N CYS A 20 10.17 2.94 1.51
CA CYS A 20 10.24 4.39 1.58
C CYS A 20 8.91 5.00 1.10
N LEU A 21 8.31 5.85 1.92
CA LEU A 21 7.12 6.60 1.55
C LEU A 21 7.54 7.88 0.83
N ASN A 22 6.91 8.16 -0.30
CA ASN A 22 7.11 9.43 -1.00
C ASN A 22 6.52 10.60 -0.19
N THR A 23 6.94 11.82 -0.52
CA THR A 23 6.50 13.05 0.16
C THR A 23 4.99 13.27 0.09
N THR A 24 4.36 12.94 -1.04
CA THR A 24 2.90 13.04 -1.21
C THR A 24 2.17 12.13 -0.22
N ALA A 25 2.56 10.87 -0.11
CA ALA A 25 1.98 9.91 0.81
C ALA A 25 2.12 10.40 2.27
N LEU A 26 3.28 10.94 2.63
CA LEU A 26 3.51 11.51 3.95
C LEU A 26 2.63 12.73 4.23
N SER A 27 2.40 13.58 3.24
CA SER A 27 1.49 14.73 3.38
C SER A 27 0.03 14.30 3.60
N ILE A 28 -0.39 13.21 2.95
CA ILE A 28 -1.77 12.70 3.03
C ILE A 28 -1.99 11.87 4.30
N LEU A 29 -0.99 11.12 4.75
CA LEU A 29 -1.06 10.28 5.97
C LEU A 29 -1.39 11.11 7.21
N GLY A 30 -0.90 12.36 7.28
CA GLY A 30 -1.00 13.19 8.48
C GLY A 30 -0.05 12.75 9.59
N THR A 31 -0.25 13.29 10.79
CA THR A 31 0.57 13.01 11.97
C THR A 31 -0.28 12.45 13.10
N PRO A 32 0.22 11.45 13.86
CA PRO A 32 -0.51 10.96 15.04
C PRO A 32 -0.58 12.06 16.10
N GLN A 33 -1.69 12.13 16.84
CA GLN A 33 -1.90 13.13 17.89
C GLN A 33 -0.93 12.93 19.07
N ARG A 34 -0.62 11.67 19.38
CA ARG A 34 0.37 11.26 20.40
C ARG A 34 1.39 10.29 19.80
N LYS A 35 2.59 10.22 20.40
CA LYS A 35 3.70 9.38 19.92
C LYS A 35 3.36 7.88 19.82
N ASP A 36 2.46 7.40 20.67
CA ASP A 36 2.11 5.97 20.78
C ASP A 36 0.72 5.64 20.20
N GLU A 37 0.15 6.56 19.41
CA GLU A 37 -1.17 6.41 18.82
C GLU A 37 -1.09 6.07 17.33
N PHE A 38 -2.11 5.38 16.82
CA PHE A 38 -2.22 5.11 15.40
C PHE A 38 -2.54 6.38 14.61
N VAL A 39 -1.97 6.48 13.40
CA VAL A 39 -2.35 7.53 12.44
C VAL A 39 -3.81 7.38 12.02
N PHE A 40 -4.27 6.14 11.91
CA PHE A 40 -5.65 5.79 11.59
C PHE A 40 -6.28 5.04 12.77
N ASP A 41 -7.06 5.73 13.60
CA ASP A 41 -7.95 5.09 14.56
C ASP A 41 -9.27 4.70 13.88
N VAL A 42 -9.25 3.56 13.18
CA VAL A 42 -10.40 3.04 12.45
C VAL A 42 -10.96 1.81 13.15
N GLN A 43 -12.08 1.99 13.86
CA GLN A 43 -12.81 0.88 14.45
C GLN A 43 -13.47 0.02 13.34
N ASN A 44 -13.43 -1.31 13.48
CA ASN A 44 -14.08 -2.27 12.58
C ASN A 44 -13.63 -2.19 11.10
N PHE A 45 -12.31 -2.19 10.89
CA PHE A 45 -11.68 -2.23 9.56
C PHE A 45 -12.02 -3.52 8.80
N SER A 46 -12.66 -3.40 7.63
CA SER A 46 -12.89 -4.52 6.71
C SER A 46 -12.54 -4.11 5.28
N ILE A 47 -11.70 -4.92 4.61
CA ILE A 47 -11.30 -4.66 3.22
C ILE A 47 -12.50 -4.59 2.28
N ASN A 48 -13.55 -5.36 2.56
CA ASN A 48 -14.78 -5.36 1.77
C ASN A 48 -15.54 -4.03 1.91
N ARG A 49 -15.58 -3.45 3.12
CA ARG A 49 -16.22 -2.14 3.34
C ARG A 49 -15.47 -1.05 2.60
N LEU A 50 -14.13 -1.05 2.67
CA LEU A 50 -13.33 -0.05 1.98
C LEU A 50 -13.41 -0.17 0.46
N ASN A 51 -13.43 -1.39 -0.09
CA ASN A 51 -13.65 -1.60 -1.53
C ASN A 51 -15.03 -1.07 -1.98
N LYS A 52 -16.08 -1.22 -1.15
CA LYS A 52 -17.39 -0.60 -1.43
C LYS A 52 -17.31 0.93 -1.44
N THR A 53 -16.61 1.52 -0.48
CA THR A 53 -16.39 2.98 -0.43
C THR A 53 -15.64 3.47 -1.66
N ILE A 54 -14.56 2.78 -2.07
CA ILE A 54 -13.80 3.11 -3.28
C ILE A 54 -14.70 3.00 -4.52
N ASN A 55 -15.47 1.92 -4.63
CA ASN A 55 -16.38 1.74 -5.78
C ASN A 55 -17.40 2.88 -5.88
N TYR A 56 -17.96 3.32 -4.74
CA TYR A 56 -18.87 4.47 -4.71
C TYR A 56 -18.20 5.76 -5.19
N TRP A 57 -16.97 6.06 -4.74
CA TRP A 57 -16.22 7.23 -5.21
C TRP A 57 -15.92 7.16 -6.70
N VAL A 58 -15.48 6.01 -7.19
CA VAL A 58 -15.11 5.76 -8.59
C VAL A 58 -16.33 5.90 -9.51
N GLN A 59 -17.50 5.41 -9.08
CA GLN A 59 -18.76 5.59 -9.80
C GLN A 59 -19.20 7.05 -9.86
N ARG A 60 -18.99 7.82 -8.78
CA ARG A 60 -19.32 9.25 -8.74
C ARG A 60 -18.49 10.07 -9.71
N GLU A 61 -17.26 9.66 -9.97
CA GLU A 61 -16.35 10.28 -10.95
C GLU A 61 -16.50 9.66 -12.35
N GLU A 62 -17.59 8.92 -12.61
CA GLU A 62 -17.94 8.31 -13.91
C GLU A 62 -16.90 7.31 -14.47
N ILE A 63 -16.08 6.74 -13.59
CA ILE A 63 -15.08 5.74 -13.98
C ILE A 63 -15.75 4.36 -14.04
N ASN A 64 -15.99 3.85 -15.25
CA ASN A 64 -16.66 2.55 -15.48
C ASN A 64 -15.77 1.31 -15.25
N LYS A 65 -14.71 1.43 -14.44
CA LYS A 65 -13.80 0.33 -14.12
C LYS A 65 -13.98 -0.07 -12.66
N HIS A 66 -14.04 -1.38 -12.40
CA HIS A 66 -14.03 -1.88 -11.03
C HIS A 66 -12.65 -1.67 -10.40
N ILE A 67 -12.54 -0.69 -9.49
CA ILE A 67 -11.30 -0.33 -8.79
C ILE A 67 -11.36 -0.84 -7.34
N THR A 68 -10.28 -1.49 -6.91
CA THR A 68 -10.10 -1.99 -5.54
C THR A 68 -8.66 -1.72 -5.08
N PHE A 69 -8.35 -1.97 -3.80
CA PHE A 69 -6.97 -1.91 -3.32
C PHE A 69 -6.01 -2.85 -4.06
N HIS A 70 -6.52 -3.97 -4.58
CA HIS A 70 -5.70 -4.87 -5.38
C HIS A 70 -5.23 -4.20 -6.68
N CYS A 71 -6.11 -3.42 -7.34
CA CYS A 71 -5.75 -2.61 -8.50
C CYS A 71 -4.68 -1.57 -8.16
N ALA A 72 -4.78 -0.92 -6.99
CA ALA A 72 -3.75 0.02 -6.52
C ALA A 72 -2.40 -0.67 -6.31
N LYS A 73 -2.39 -1.86 -5.69
CA LYS A 73 -1.17 -2.68 -5.53
C LYS A 73 -0.56 -3.10 -6.87
N HIS A 74 -1.39 -3.48 -7.85
CA HIS A 74 -0.91 -3.77 -9.21
C HIS A 74 -0.33 -2.55 -9.90
N THR A 75 -1.00 -1.40 -9.79
CA THR A 75 -0.53 -0.14 -10.38
C THR A 75 0.82 0.25 -9.78
N PHE A 76 0.99 0.11 -8.46
CA PHE A 76 2.27 0.32 -7.79
C PHE A 76 3.39 -0.57 -8.36
N ALA A 77 3.12 -1.86 -8.56
CA ALA A 77 4.09 -2.79 -9.15
C ALA A 77 4.49 -2.41 -10.58
N CYS A 78 3.50 -2.11 -11.42
CA CYS A 78 3.72 -1.69 -12.80
C CYS A 78 4.54 -0.40 -12.87
N LEU A 79 4.25 0.57 -12.00
CA LEU A 79 5.00 1.82 -11.96
C LEU A 79 6.45 1.60 -11.53
N LEU A 80 6.72 0.75 -10.52
CA LEU A 80 8.08 0.43 -10.14
C LEU A 80 8.88 -0.20 -11.30
N LEU A 81 8.27 -1.14 -12.02
CA LEU A 81 8.89 -1.75 -13.21
C LEU A 81 9.13 -0.71 -14.32
N LEU A 82 8.15 0.16 -14.57
CA LEU A 82 8.23 1.21 -15.59
C LEU A 82 9.38 2.21 -15.30
N TYR A 83 9.61 2.51 -14.02
CA TYR A 83 10.71 3.37 -13.59
C TYR A 83 12.05 2.63 -13.39
N GLY A 84 12.16 1.38 -13.87
CA GLY A 84 13.42 0.65 -13.94
C GLY A 84 13.79 -0.13 -12.69
N ALA A 85 12.88 -0.32 -11.73
CA ALA A 85 13.11 -1.25 -10.64
C ALA A 85 13.15 -2.68 -11.18
N ASN A 86 14.10 -3.49 -10.70
CA ASN A 86 14.17 -4.89 -11.08
C ASN A 86 13.05 -5.71 -10.40
N LEU A 87 12.73 -6.87 -10.97
CA LEU A 87 11.63 -7.72 -10.49
C LEU A 87 11.79 -8.13 -9.02
N LYS A 88 13.03 -8.35 -8.56
CA LYS A 88 13.31 -8.68 -7.17
C LYS A 88 12.92 -7.53 -6.25
N THR A 89 13.33 -6.31 -6.56
CA THR A 89 12.97 -5.09 -5.81
C THR A 89 11.46 -4.89 -5.76
N VAL A 90 10.75 -5.13 -6.86
CA VAL A 90 9.29 -5.03 -6.90
C VAL A 90 8.63 -6.12 -6.03
N ALA A 91 9.12 -7.35 -6.11
CA ALA A 91 8.63 -8.46 -5.28
C ALA A 91 8.86 -8.21 -3.79
N ASP A 92 10.05 -7.73 -3.42
CA ASP A 92 10.42 -7.38 -2.05
C ASP A 92 9.49 -6.27 -1.51
N ALA A 93 9.30 -5.17 -2.26
CA ALA A 93 8.40 -4.06 -1.87
C ALA A 93 6.92 -4.48 -1.77
N MET A 94 6.48 -5.42 -2.59
CA MET A 94 5.12 -5.95 -2.54
C MET A 94 4.93 -7.04 -1.47
N GLY A 95 6.01 -7.48 -0.82
CA GLY A 95 6.01 -8.56 0.15
C GLY A 95 5.68 -9.92 -0.45
N HIS A 96 6.17 -10.21 -1.66
CA HIS A 96 6.04 -11.55 -2.27
C HIS A 96 7.25 -12.41 -1.89
N SER A 97 6.99 -13.55 -1.22
CA SER A 97 8.05 -14.50 -0.82
C SER A 97 8.57 -15.38 -1.96
N SER A 98 8.02 -15.25 -3.17
CA SER A 98 8.40 -16.05 -4.32
C SER A 98 8.28 -15.21 -5.58
N THR A 99 9.41 -14.82 -6.15
CA THR A 99 9.52 -14.57 -7.57
C THR A 99 9.58 -15.94 -8.23
N LYS A 100 8.44 -16.51 -8.64
CA LYS A 100 8.50 -17.53 -9.69
C LYS A 100 8.98 -16.80 -10.95
N ALA A 101 10.27 -16.90 -11.24
CA ALA A 101 10.75 -16.69 -12.58
C ALA A 101 10.02 -17.70 -13.50
N PRO A 102 9.62 -17.30 -14.73
CA PRO A 102 9.21 -18.26 -15.74
C PRO A 102 10.35 -19.22 -16.08
#